data_AF-A0A3P3E2X4-F1
#
_entry.id   AF-A0A3P3E2X4-F1
#
_cell.length_a   1.000
_cell.length_b   1.000
_cell.length_c   1.000
_cell.angle_alpha   90.00
_cell.angle_beta   90.00
_cell.angle_gamma   90.00
#
_symmetry.space_group_name_H-M   'P 1'
#
loop_
_entity.id
_entity.type
_entity.pdbx_description
1 polymer ?
#
loop_
_entity_poly.entity_id
_entity_poly.type
_entity_poly.pdbx_seq_one_letter_code
_entity_poly.pdbx_strand_id
1 'polypeptide(L)'
;MPYKVFVDDNYAFMDESKRHPAGVFESHQAAVSAAEAIVDEFLLSTYRPGMKSDELFAAYRGYGEEPFILATEPDAAVWPDVFG
;
A
#
# COMPACT_ATOMS: atom_id res chain seq x y z
N MET A 1 18.15 9.36 -2.58
CA MET A 1 17.20 8.58 -3.40
C MET A 1 15.88 8.59 -2.66
N PRO A 2 14.82 9.18 -3.22
CA PRO A 2 13.48 9.08 -2.64
C PRO A 2 12.90 7.66 -2.82
N TYR A 3 11.82 7.40 -2.09
CA TYR A 3 11.10 6.12 -2.07
C TYR A 3 9.67 6.37 -2.47
N LYS A 4 9.18 5.65 -3.48
CA LYS A 4 7.78 5.66 -3.89
C LYS A 4 7.05 4.52 -3.21
N VAL A 5 5.88 4.82 -2.66
CA VAL A 5 4.92 3.80 -2.21
C VAL A 5 3.83 3.69 -3.26
N PHE A 6 3.60 2.46 -3.68
CA PHE A 6 2.50 2.06 -4.55
C PHE A 6 1.61 1.11 -3.78
N VAL A 7 0.36 0.98 -4.22
CA VAL A 7 -0.61 0.05 -3.66
C VAL A 7 -1.19 -0.77 -4.80
N ASP A 8 -1.15 -2.09 -4.62
CA ASP A 8 -1.95 -3.04 -5.39
C ASP A 8 -3.14 -3.53 -4.55
N ASP A 9 -4.18 -4.02 -5.21
CA ASP A 9 -5.32 -4.66 -4.54
C ASP A 9 -5.12 -6.18 -4.54
N ASN A 10 -5.08 -6.80 -3.36
CA ASN A 10 -4.92 -8.27 -3.23
C ASN A 10 -6.01 -9.05 -3.96
N TYR A 11 -7.22 -8.48 -4.14
CA TYR A 11 -8.32 -9.11 -4.86
C TYR A 11 -8.16 -9.05 -6.39
N ALA A 12 -7.44 -8.03 -6.88
CA ALA A 12 -7.23 -7.76 -8.30
C ALA A 12 -5.74 -7.78 -8.69
N PHE A 13 -4.92 -8.62 -8.03
CA PHE A 13 -3.46 -8.66 -8.21
C PHE A 13 -2.96 -8.91 -9.65
N MET A 14 -3.83 -9.40 -10.53
CA MET A 14 -3.54 -9.60 -11.96
C MET A 14 -3.92 -8.40 -12.85
N ASP A 15 -4.59 -7.38 -12.29
CA ASP A 15 -5.00 -6.16 -12.98
C ASP A 15 -4.11 -4.98 -12.55
N GLU A 16 -2.96 -4.86 -13.22
CA GLU A 16 -2.00 -3.78 -12.96
C GLU A 16 -2.58 -2.37 -13.17
N SER A 17 -3.76 -2.22 -13.82
CA SER A 17 -4.45 -0.93 -13.95
C SER A 17 -5.04 -0.43 -12.62
N LYS A 18 -5.10 -1.29 -11.60
CA LYS A 18 -5.55 -0.93 -10.24
C LYS A 18 -4.43 -0.41 -9.37
N ARG A 19 -3.17 -0.55 -9.79
CA ARG A 19 -2.02 -0.01 -9.07
C ARG A 19 -2.12 1.51 -8.99
N HIS A 20 -2.07 2.06 -7.78
CA HIS A 20 -2.09 3.51 -7.59
C HIS A 20 -0.93 3.98 -6.70
N PRO A 21 -0.47 5.24 -6.89
CA PRO A 21 0.51 5.84 -6.01
C PRO A 21 -0.11 6.13 -4.64
N ALA A 22 0.66 5.89 -3.57
CA ALA A 22 0.31 6.32 -2.20
C ALA A 22 1.21 7.45 -1.69
N GLY A 23 2.41 7.63 -2.26
CA GLY A 23 3.25 8.76 -1.91
C GLY A 23 4.70 8.65 -2.36
N VAL A 24 5.45 9.73 -2.14
CA VAL A 24 6.90 9.79 -2.30
C VAL A 24 7.51 10.29 -1.01
N PHE A 25 8.53 9.59 -0.53
CA PHE A 25 9.13 9.82 0.79
C PHE A 25 10.64 9.97 0.66
N GLU A 26 11.23 10.87 1.45
CA GLU A 26 12.67 11.14 1.41
C GLU A 26 13.49 10.04 2.10
N SER A 27 12.86 9.22 2.94
CA SER A 27 13.50 8.14 3.66
C SER A 27 12.73 6.83 3.54
N HIS A 28 13.46 5.72 3.58
CA HIS A 28 12.88 4.38 3.60
C HIS A 28 11.95 4.21 4.80
N GLN A 29 12.34 4.73 5.97
CA GLN A 29 11.54 4.64 7.19
C GLN A 29 10.18 5.33 7.03
N ALA A 30 10.14 6.51 6.42
CA ALA A 30 8.89 7.21 6.16
C ALA A 30 8.00 6.45 5.16
N ALA A 31 8.59 5.82 4.14
CA ALA A 31 7.86 4.96 3.22
C ALA A 31 7.29 3.71 3.90
N VAL A 32 8.06 3.07 4.79
CA VAL A 32 7.60 1.93 5.60
C VAL A 32 6.44 2.34 6.49
N SER A 33 6.54 3.45 7.23
CA SER A 33 5.45 3.91 8.08
C SER A 33 4.19 4.27 7.29
N ALA A 34 4.32 4.76 6.06
CA ALA A 34 3.16 4.97 5.18
C ALA A 34 2.53 3.66 4.70
N ALA A 35 3.34 2.66 4.35
CA ALA A 35 2.85 1.32 3.99
C ALA A 35 2.15 0.64 5.18
N GLU A 36 2.74 0.73 6.38
CA GLU A 36 2.13 0.21 7.61
C GLU A 36 0.79 0.88 7.90
N ALA A 37 0.68 2.20 7.74
CA ALA A 37 -0.57 2.92 7.96
C ALA A 37 -1.72 2.45 7.04
N ILE A 38 -1.43 2.11 5.79
CA ILE A 38 -2.41 1.57 4.82
C ILE A 38 -2.92 0.21 5.30
N VAL A 39 -2.00 -0.67 5.71
CA VAL A 39 -2.36 -1.99 6.25
C VAL A 39 -3.17 -1.84 7.54
N ASP A 40 -2.75 -0.95 8.44
CA ASP A 40 -3.44 -0.67 9.70
C ASP A 40 -4.85 -0.14 9.47
N GLU A 41 -5.06 0.75 8.49
CA GLU A 41 -6.39 1.26 8.13
C GLU A 41 -7.35 0.12 7.73
N PHE A 42 -6.89 -0.80 6.89
CA PHE A 42 -7.67 -1.98 6.54
C PHE A 42 -7.96 -2.87 7.76
N LEU A 43 -6.93 -3.17 8.57
CA LEU A 43 -7.07 -4.05 9.73
C LEU A 43 -8.03 -3.46 10.77
N LEU A 44 -7.92 -2.16 11.05
CA LEU A 44 -8.77 -1.45 12.01
C LEU A 44 -10.22 -1.34 11.54
N SER A 45 -10.44 -1.08 10.25
CA SER A 45 -11.79 -0.98 9.68
C SER A 45 -12.48 -2.34 9.53
N THR A 46 -11.71 -3.42 9.33
CA THR A 46 -12.22 -4.77 9.14
C THR A 46 -12.43 -5.53 10.46
N TYR A 47 -11.61 -5.23 11.47
CA TYR A 47 -11.67 -5.91 12.76
C TYR A 47 -13.04 -5.75 13.44
N ARG A 48 -13.52 -6.83 14.04
CA ARG A 48 -14.75 -6.85 14.85
C ARG A 48 -14.44 -7.45 16.22
N PRO A 49 -15.02 -6.93 17.32
CA PRO A 49 -14.83 -7.53 18.64
C PRO A 49 -15.12 -9.03 18.64
N GLY A 50 -14.14 -9.82 19.08
CA GLY A 50 -14.22 -11.29 19.11
C GLY A 50 -13.68 -12.01 17.87
N MET A 51 -13.28 -11.28 16.82
CA MET A 51 -12.58 -11.85 15.66
C MET A 51 -11.17 -12.32 16.06
N LYS A 52 -10.76 -13.49 15.55
CA LYS A 52 -9.41 -14.01 15.73
C LYS A 52 -8.43 -13.34 14.78
N SER A 53 -7.16 -13.29 15.17
CA SER A 53 -6.07 -12.79 14.32
C SER A 53 -6.03 -13.48 12.96
N ASP A 54 -6.23 -14.79 12.91
CA ASP A 54 -6.16 -15.58 11.68
C ASP A 54 -7.30 -15.26 10.73
N GLU A 55 -8.48 -14.91 11.26
CA GLU A 55 -9.64 -14.50 10.47
C GLU A 55 -9.41 -13.10 9.86
N LEU A 56 -8.86 -12.18 10.66
CA LEU A 56 -8.50 -10.84 10.18
C LEU A 56 -7.38 -10.89 9.14
N PHE A 57 -6.37 -11.73 9.36
CA PHE A 57 -5.29 -11.95 8.41
C PHE A 57 -5.79 -12.60 7.10
N ALA A 58 -6.71 -13.56 7.19
CA ALA A 58 -7.33 -14.14 6.01
C ALA A 58 -8.14 -13.10 5.21
N ALA A 59 -8.84 -12.20 5.88
CA ALA A 59 -9.54 -11.08 5.23
C ALA A 59 -8.55 -10.12 4.54
N TYR A 60 -7.46 -9.75 5.22
CA TYR A 60 -6.41 -8.91 4.64
C TYR A 60 -5.81 -9.51 3.37
N ARG A 61 -5.44 -10.81 3.39
CA ARG A 61 -4.90 -11.47 2.20
C ARG A 61 -5.91 -11.62 1.05
N GLY A 62 -7.21 -11.51 1.32
CA GLY A 62 -8.25 -11.65 0.30
C GLY A 62 -8.73 -10.31 -0.28
N TYR A 63 -8.71 -9.25 0.52
CA TYR A 63 -9.39 -7.98 0.22
C TYR A 63 -8.62 -6.73 0.66
N GLY A 64 -7.47 -6.90 1.30
CA GLY A 64 -6.66 -5.79 1.79
C GLY A 64 -5.81 -5.17 0.71
N GLU A 65 -5.33 -3.97 0.99
CA GLU A 65 -4.36 -3.28 0.15
C GLU A 65 -2.93 -3.84 0.37
N GLU A 66 -2.19 -4.02 -0.72
CA GLU A 66 -0.80 -4.49 -0.74
C GLU A 66 0.13 -3.31 -1.08
N PRO A 67 0.60 -2.55 -0.08
CA PRO A 67 1.57 -1.50 -0.32
C PRO A 67 2.97 -2.07 -0.56
N PHE A 68 3.68 -1.54 -1.54
CA PHE A 68 5.08 -1.88 -1.79
C PHE A 68 5.92 -0.63 -2.07
N ILE A 69 7.22 -0.75 -1.75
CA ILE A 69 8.16 0.38 -1.76
C ILE A 69 9.19 0.18 -2.86
N LEU A 70 9.34 1.19 -3.71
CA LEU A 70 10.40 1.26 -4.71
C LEU A 70 11.36 2.41 -4.38
N ALA A 71 12.65 2.10 -4.27
CA ALA A 71 13.69 3.12 -4.33
C ALA A 71 13.71 3.70 -5.75
N THR A 72 13.64 5.02 -5.88
CA THR A 72 13.61 5.69 -7.19
C THR A 72 14.81 6.63 -7.34
N GLU A 73 15.24 6.79 -8.59
CA GLU A 73 16.13 7.88 -8.96
C GLU A 73 15.43 9.23 -8.74
N PRO A 74 16.14 10.31 -8.35
CA PRO A 74 15.57 11.62 -8.04
C PRO A 74 14.70 12.18 -9.18
N ASP A 75 15.09 11.99 -10.44
CA ASP A 75 14.40 12.53 -11.61
C ASP A 75 13.11 11.76 -11.96
N ALA A 76 12.94 10.55 -11.42
CA ALA A 76 11.72 9.78 -11.55
C ALA A 76 10.74 10.05 -10.40
N ALA A 77 11.05 10.92 -9.43
CA ALA A 77 10.21 11.18 -8.25
C ALA A 77 8.92 11.95 -8.55
N VAL A 78 8.82 12.60 -9.71
CA VAL A 78 7.59 13.30 -10.14
C VAL A 78 6.65 12.28 -10.77
N TRP A 79 5.45 12.13 -10.20
CA TRP A 79 4.38 11.39 -10.87
C TRP A 79 4.02 12.15 -12.14
N PRO A 80 4.09 11.55 -13.33
CA PRO A 80 3.58 12.22 -14.51
C PRO A 80 2.08 12.45 -14.31
N ASP A 81 1.55 13.60 -14.76
CA ASP A 81 0.15 14.03 -14.62
C ASP A 81 -0.90 13.11 -15.30
N VAL A 82 -0.57 11.83 -15.51
CA VAL A 82 -1.38 10.79 -16.15
C VAL A 82 -1.96 9.84 -15.13
N PHE A 83 -2.69 10.39 -14.17
CA PHE A 83 -3.86 9.71 -13.61
C PHE A 83 -5.05 10.62 -13.86
N GLY A 84 -5.48 10.64 -15.13
CA GLY A 84 -6.75 11.22 -15.57
C GLY A 84 -7.88 10.23 -15.43
#